data_AF-A0A961IP33-F1
#
_entry.id   AF-A0A961IP33-F1
#
_cell.length_a   1.000
_cell.length_b   1.000
_cell.length_c   1.000
_cell.angle_alpha   90.00
_cell.angle_beta   90.00
_cell.angle_gamma   90.00
#
_symmetry.space_group_name_H-M   'P 1'
#
loop_
_entity.id
_entity.type
_entity.pdbx_description
1 polymer ?
#
loop_
_entity_poly.entity_id
_entity_poly.type
_entity_poly.pdbx_seq_one_letter_code
_entity_poly.pdbx_strand_id
1 'polypeptide(L)' 'MSVWEIGLVVLLALLLFGSRKLPQLARDLGSGITEFRKSLTGKSEDDQSQEEQEPARKSGRGSRTKAKKNS' A
#
# COMPACT_ATOMS: atom_id res chain seq x y z
N MET A 1 13.92 13.63 23.45
CA MET A 1 14.34 13.27 22.08
C MET A 1 13.33 13.86 21.13
N SER A 2 13.78 14.82 20.33
CA SER A 2 12.87 15.64 19.54
C SER A 2 12.58 14.95 18.22
N VAL A 3 11.31 14.91 17.81
CA VAL A 3 10.84 14.28 16.56
C VAL A 3 11.60 14.79 15.32
N TRP A 4 12.23 15.96 15.42
CA TRP A 4 13.07 16.57 14.39
C TRP A 4 14.29 15.73 13.98
N GLU A 5 14.94 15.04 14.92
CA GLU A 5 16.11 14.20 14.63
C GLU A 5 15.75 13.01 13.75
N ILE A 6 14.61 12.38 14.06
CA ILE A 6 14.07 11.26 13.30
C ILE A 6 13.68 11.71 11.88
N GLY A 7 13.09 12.91 11.75
CA GLY A 7 12.73 13.47 10.45
C GLY A 7 13.93 13.64 9.50
N LEU A 8 15.06 14.12 10.03
CA LEU A 8 16.31 14.29 9.26
C LEU A 8 16.87 12.95 8.74
N VAL A 9 16.86 11.91 9.58
CA VAL A 9 17.33 10.57 9.21
C VAL A 9 16.43 9.97 8.12
N VAL A 10 15.11 10.08 8.28
CA VAL A 10 14.15 9.59 7.28
C VAL A 10 14.30 10.34 5.96
N LEU A 11 14.55 11.65 5.98
CA LEU A 11 14.76 12.44 4.78
C LEU A 11 16.02 11.97 4.02
N LEU A 12 17.13 11.75 4.72
CA LEU A 12 18.35 11.18 4.13
C LEU A 12 18.09 9.78 3.57
N ALA A 13 17.42 8.90 4.32
CA ALA A 13 17.07 7.58 3.83
C ALA A 13 16.18 7.64 2.57
N LEU A 14 15.23 8.58 2.52
CA LEU A 14 14.40 8.83 1.33
C LEU A 14 15.20 9.32 0.12
N LEU A 15 16.29 10.07 0.32
CA LEU A 15 17.19 10.46 -0.79
C LEU A 15 17.98 9.26 -1.32
N LEU A 16 18.47 8.38 -0.44
CA LEU A 16 19.24 7.19 -0.84
C LEU A 16 18.35 6.09 -1.45
N PHE A 17 17.22 5.79 -0.81
CA PHE A 17 16.32 4.71 -1.21
C PHE A 17 15.22 5.18 -2.18
N GLY A 18 14.90 6.48 -2.21
CA GLY A 18 13.80 7.03 -3.01
C GLY A 18 12.42 6.82 -2.38
N SER A 19 11.49 7.73 -2.66
CA SER A 19 10.09 7.68 -2.16
C SER A 19 9.27 6.47 -2.61
N ARG A 20 9.77 5.72 -3.60
CA ARG A 20 9.08 4.58 -4.19
C ARG A 20 9.43 3.24 -3.53
N LYS A 21 10.59 3.15 -2.87
CA LYS A 21 11.07 1.92 -2.23
C LYS A 21 10.52 1.72 -0.82
N LEU A 22 10.43 2.78 -0.01
CA LEU A 22 9.84 2.68 1.33
C LEU A 22 8.40 2.15 1.37
N PRO A 23 7.44 2.65 0.56
CA PRO A 23 6.08 2.14 0.60
C PRO A 23 5.95 0.71 0.08
N GLN A 24 6.86 0.28 -0.81
CA GLN A 24 6.92 -1.10 -1.29
C GLN A 24 7.41 -2.04 -0.18
N LEU A 25 8.54 -1.70 0.44
CA LEU A 25 9.10 -2.45 1.57
C LEU A 25 8.15 -2.48 2.77
N ALA A 26 7.44 -1.37 3.05
CA ALA A 26 6.45 -1.32 4.12
C ALA A 26 5.23 -2.20 3.83
N ARG A 27 4.84 -2.37 2.57
CA ARG A 27 3.80 -3.33 2.19
C ARG A 27 4.26 -4.76 2.41
N ASP A 28 5.43 -5.11 1.89
CA ASP A 28 5.99 -6.46 2.03
C ASP A 28 6.24 -6.84 3.50
N LEU A 29 6.77 -5.91 4.30
CA LEU A 29 6.96 -6.08 5.75
C LEU A 29 5.64 -6.06 6.52
N GLY A 30 4.70 -5.20 6.11
CA GLY A 30 3.39 -5.04 6.75
C GLY A 30 2.54 -6.30 6.66
N SER A 31 2.52 -6.96 5.50
CA SER A 31 1.79 -8.22 5.32
C SER A 31 2.42 -9.34 6.19
N GLY A 32 3.75 -9.44 6.23
CA GLY A 32 4.45 -10.42 7.08
C GLY A 32 4.24 -10.18 8.59
N ILE A 33 4.27 -8.92 9.05
CA ILE A 33 3.98 -8.57 10.44
C ILE A 33 2.51 -8.84 10.78
N THR A 34 1.59 -8.62 9.84
CA THR A 34 0.16 -8.89 10.03
C THR A 34 -0.09 -10.39 10.23
N GLU A 35 0.50 -11.24 9.38
CA GLU A 35 0.47 -12.71 9.52
C GLU A 35 1.08 -13.16 10.85
N PHE A 36 2.20 -12.55 11.25
CA PHE A 36 2.88 -12.83 12.51
C PHE A 36 2.02 -12.43 13.72
N ARG A 37 1.33 -11.29 13.66
CA ARG A 37 0.41 -10.87 14.73
C ARG A 37 -0.81 -11.79 14.81
N LYS A 38 -1.33 -12.24 13.67
CA LYS A 38 -2.49 -13.13 13.55
C LYS A 38 -2.20 -14.50 14.18
N SER A 39 -1.04 -15.08 13.87
CA SER A 39 -0.58 -16.34 14.47
C SER A 39 -0.30 -16.20 15.97
N LEU A 40 0.28 -15.08 16.43
CA LEU A 40 0.50 -14.83 17.86
C LEU A 40 -0.79 -14.59 18.66
N THR A 41 -1.82 -13.97 18.06
CA THR A 41 -3.06 -13.64 18.77
C THR A 41 -4.13 -14.73 18.70
N GLY A 42 -3.88 -15.83 17.96
CA GLY A 42 -4.81 -16.94 17.84
C GLY A 42 -6.11 -16.63 17.08
N LYS A 43 -6.17 -15.51 16.34
CA LYS A 43 -7.31 -15.19 15.47
C LYS A 43 -7.20 -16.02 14.19
N SER A 44 -7.99 -17.09 14.11
CA SER A 44 -8.12 -17.93 12.92
C SER A 44 -8.49 -17.13 11.68
N GLU A 45 -8.11 -17.65 10.51
CA GLU A 45 -8.13 -17.00 9.19
C GLU A 45 -9.47 -16.42 8.70
N ASP A 46 -10.58 -16.69 9.39
CA ASP A 46 -11.95 -16.36 8.97
C ASP A 46 -12.28 -14.84 8.99
N ASP A 47 -11.49 -14.02 9.67
CA ASP A 47 -11.81 -12.60 9.94
C ASP A 47 -11.13 -11.57 9.00
N GLN A 48 -10.38 -11.99 7.96
CA GLN A 48 -9.50 -11.07 7.18
C GLN A 48 -9.58 -11.17 5.65
N SER A 49 -10.71 -11.57 5.08
CA SER A 49 -10.85 -11.74 3.62
C SER A 49 -10.96 -10.44 2.79
N GLN A 50 -10.62 -9.26 3.32
CA GLN A 50 -10.92 -7.99 2.65
C GLN A 50 -9.81 -6.94 2.73
N GLU A 51 -8.54 -7.25 2.45
CA GLU A 51 -7.60 -6.14 2.17
C GLU A 51 -6.35 -6.53 1.37
N GLU A 52 -6.51 -6.99 0.13
CA GLU A 52 -5.50 -6.82 -0.94
C GLU A 52 -6.21 -7.16 -2.26
N GLN A 53 -6.46 -6.26 -3.21
CA GLN A 53 -5.48 -5.51 -4.00
C GLN A 53 -6.22 -4.39 -4.77
N GLU A 54 -5.82 -3.13 -4.62
CA GLU A 54 -5.95 -2.17 -5.73
C GLU A 54 -4.67 -1.33 -5.83
N PRO A 55 -3.80 -1.57 -6.82
CA PRO A 55 -2.77 -0.62 -7.16
C PRO A 55 -3.46 0.59 -7.80
N ALA A 56 -3.28 1.76 -7.17
CA ALA A 56 -3.62 3.05 -7.74
C ALA A 56 -3.00 3.23 -9.14
N ARG A 57 -3.77 2.91 -10.18
CA ARG A 57 -3.56 3.38 -11.55
C ARG A 57 -4.77 4.20 -11.99
N LYS A 58 -4.86 5.44 -11.50
CA LYS A 58 -5.58 6.49 -12.23
C LYS A 58 -4.65 7.09 -13.27
N SER A 59 -4.77 6.68 -14.53
CA SER A 59 -4.46 7.52 -15.69
C SER A 59 -5.13 6.92 -16.93
N GLY A 60 -5.99 7.70 -17.61
CA GLY A 60 -6.59 7.30 -18.89
C GLY A 60 -8.12 7.34 -18.95
N ARG A 61 -8.74 8.46 -18.54
CA ARG A 61 -10.11 8.83 -18.89
C ARG A 61 -10.17 9.11 -20.41
N GLY A 62 -10.33 8.06 -21.21
CA GLY A 62 -10.59 8.10 -22.64
C GLY A 62 -12.04 7.70 -22.93
N SER A 63 -12.85 8.70 -23.29
CA SER A 63 -14.24 8.65 -23.73
C SER A 63 -14.62 7.45 -24.63
N ARG A 64 -15.55 6.61 -24.18
CA ARG A 64 -16.53 5.94 -25.04
C ARG A 64 -17.93 6.33 -24.60
N THR A 65 -18.27 7.58 -24.86
CA THR A 65 -19.66 8.06 -24.87
C THR A 65 -20.27 7.79 -26.24
N LYS A 66 -21.34 6.99 -26.24
CA LYS A 66 -22.43 6.90 -27.24
C LYS A 66 -22.13 6.24 -28.59
N ALA A 67 -22.85 5.14 -28.86
CA ALA A 67 -23.75 4.96 -30.01
C ALA A 67 -23.93 3.47 -30.35
N LYS A 68 -24.77 2.76 -29.59
CA LYS A 68 -25.46 1.56 -30.08
C LYS A 68 -26.91 1.65 -29.64
N LYS A 69 -27.69 2.45 -30.36
CA LYS A 69 -29.16 2.37 -30.34
C LYS A 69 -29.53 1.51 -31.53
N ASN A 70 -29.91 0.28 -31.23
CA ASN A 70 -30.57 -0.65 -32.12
C ASN A 70 -31.86 0.00 -32.64
N SER A 71 -31.95 0.23 -33.95
CA SER A 71 -33.18 0.33 -34.73
C SER A 71 -32.88 0.01 -36.18
#